data_AF-A0A5J5EZ99-F1
#
_entry.id   AF-A0A5J5EZ99-F1
#
_cell.length_a   1.000
_cell.length_b   1.000
_cell.length_c   1.000
_cell.angle_alpha   90.00
_cell.angle_beta   90.00
_cell.angle_gamma   90.00
#
_symmetry.space_group_name_H-M   'P 1'
#
loop_
_entity.id
_entity.type
_entity.pdbx_description
1 polymer ?
#
loop_
_entity_poly.entity_id
_entity_poly.type
_entity_poly.pdbx_seq_one_letter_code
_entity_poly.pdbx_strand_id
1 'polypeptide(L)' 'MPPGGTSRQRAAKDVVDVLNEISTLLNTGLDRTTLSLCVSLIENGTVIKELRREAKALDQSAGR' A
#
# COMPACT_ATOMS: atom_id res chain seq x y z
N MET A 1 -17.58 -29.01 -5.35
CA MET A 1 -16.90 -27.70 -5.45
C MET A 1 -17.28 -26.87 -4.24
N PRO A 2 -16.35 -26.36 -3.41
CA PRO A 2 -16.72 -25.39 -2.39
C PRO A 2 -17.02 -24.05 -3.10
N PRO A 3 -18.22 -23.47 -2.91
CA PRO A 3 -18.57 -22.20 -3.53
C PRO A 3 -18.07 -21.04 -2.65
N GLY A 4 -17.49 -20.03 -3.28
CA GLY A 4 -17.32 -18.71 -2.69
C GLY A 4 -15.97 -18.49 -2.01
N GLY A 5 -15.12 -17.68 -2.65
CA GLY A 5 -14.09 -16.95 -1.93
C GLY A 5 -14.71 -16.25 -0.72
N THR A 6 -14.02 -16.34 0.41
CA THR A 6 -14.48 -15.85 1.71
C THR A 6 -14.92 -14.39 1.60
N SER A 7 -15.91 -13.94 2.37
CA SER A 7 -16.43 -12.56 2.31
C SER A 7 -15.33 -11.49 2.37
N ARG A 8 -14.22 -11.81 3.07
CA ARG A 8 -13.00 -11.01 3.13
C ARG A 8 -12.31 -10.82 1.78
N GLN A 9 -12.23 -11.85 0.93
CA GLN A 9 -11.63 -11.75 -0.41
C GLN A 9 -12.46 -10.87 -1.34
N ARG A 10 -13.78 -10.85 -1.19
CA ARG A 10 -14.65 -9.94 -1.96
C ARG A 10 -14.47 -8.50 -1.50
N ALA A 11 -14.54 -8.28 -0.18
CA ALA A 11 -14.30 -6.97 0.40
C ALA A 11 -12.92 -6.40 0.02
N ALA A 12 -11.87 -7.22 -0.01
CA ALA A 12 -10.54 -6.78 -0.45
C ALA A 12 -10.52 -6.35 -1.93
N LYS A 13 -11.26 -7.04 -2.81
CA LYS A 13 -11.38 -6.63 -4.21
C LYS A 13 -12.11 -5.30 -4.34
N ASP A 14 -13.25 -5.16 -3.65
CA ASP A 14 -14.07 -3.95 -3.67
C ASP A 14 -13.27 -2.74 -3.17
N VAL A 15 -12.46 -2.91 -2.12
CA VAL A 15 -11.57 -1.85 -1.62
C VAL A 15 -10.53 -1.45 -2.67
N VAL A 16 -9.88 -2.42 -3.32
CA VAL A 16 -8.89 -2.14 -4.37
C VAL A 16 -9.54 -1.46 -5.58
N ASP A 17 -10.78 -1.80 -5.92
CA ASP A 17 -11.55 -1.14 -6.98
C ASP A 17 -11.76 0.35 -6.66
N VAL A 18 -12.28 0.65 -5.46
CA VAL A 18 -12.49 2.03 -5.00
C VAL A 18 -11.18 2.81 -4.95
N LEU A 19 -10.10 2.21 -4.45
CA LEU A 19 -8.78 2.86 -4.41
C LEU A 19 -8.23 3.15 -5.82
N ASN A 20 -8.51 2.27 -6.79
CA ASN A 20 -8.08 2.46 -8.18
C ASN A 20 -8.86 3.60 -8.86
N GLU A 21 -10.15 3.74 -8.56
CA GLU A 21 -10.95 4.88 -9.01
C GLU A 21 -10.39 6.19 -8.43
N ILE A 22 -10.10 6.23 -7.12
CA ILE A 22 -9.46 7.39 -6.48
C ILE A 22 -8.10 7.70 -7.12
N SER A 23 -7.27 6.68 -7.35
CA SER A 23 -5.97 6.80 -8.01
C SER A 23 -6.08 7.44 -9.41
N THR A 24 -7.11 7.05 -10.16
CA THR A 24 -7.40 7.58 -11.50
C THR A 24 -7.87 9.03 -11.44
N LEU A 25 -8.79 9.35 -10.52
CA LEU A 25 -9.28 10.72 -10.31
C LEU A 25 -8.18 11.70 -9.91
N LEU A 26 -7.23 11.23 -9.10
CA LEU A 26 -6.06 12.01 -8.68
C LEU A 26 -4.92 11.98 -9.70
N ASN A 27 -5.10 11.29 -10.83
CA ASN A 27 -4.15 11.17 -11.93
C ASN A 27 -2.74 10.72 -11.47
N THR A 28 -2.69 9.78 -10.51
CA THR A 28 -1.43 9.32 -9.89
C THR A 28 -0.59 8.43 -10.81
N GLY A 29 -1.20 7.90 -11.89
CA GLY A 29 -0.53 7.02 -12.84
C GLY A 29 -0.26 5.61 -12.33
N LEU A 30 -0.84 5.21 -11.20
CA LEU A 30 -0.68 3.87 -10.65
C LEU A 30 -1.63 2.88 -11.34
N ASP A 31 -1.06 1.82 -11.91
CA ASP A 31 -1.85 0.67 -12.34
C ASP A 31 -2.29 -0.18 -11.13
N ARG A 32 -3.32 -1.01 -11.34
CA ARG A 32 -3.93 -1.82 -10.28
C ARG A 32 -2.94 -2.72 -9.54
N THR A 33 -1.93 -3.25 -10.24
CA THR A 33 -0.92 -4.14 -9.65
C THR A 33 -0.04 -3.35 -8.69
N THR A 34 0.46 -2.20 -9.15
CA THR A 34 1.27 -1.29 -8.34
C THR A 34 0.50 -0.78 -7.12
N LEU A 35 -0.76 -0.39 -7.30
CA LEU A 35 -1.62 0.03 -6.19
C LEU A 35 -1.81 -1.07 -5.14
N SER A 36 -2.05 -2.31 -5.59
CA SER A 36 -2.20 -3.47 -4.69
C SER A 36 -0.91 -3.77 -3.90
N LEU A 37 0.25 -3.58 -4.55
CA LEU A 37 1.54 -3.69 -3.89
C LEU A 37 1.73 -2.58 -2.83
N CYS A 38 1.39 -1.34 -3.16
CA CYS A 38 1.45 -0.22 -2.22
C CYS A 38 0.58 -0.48 -0.99
N VAL A 39 -0.65 -0.95 -1.17
CA VAL A 39 -1.53 -1.34 -0.05
C VAL A 39 -0.88 -2.42 0.81
N SER A 40 -0.33 -3.47 0.20
CA SER A 40 0.35 -4.56 0.91
C SER A 40 1.56 -4.05 1.71
N LEU A 41 2.34 -3.12 1.16
CA LEU A 41 3.49 -2.52 1.85
C LEU A 41 3.07 -1.66 3.06
N ILE A 42 1.95 -0.95 2.94
CA ILE A 42 1.37 -0.15 4.01
C ILE A 42 0.81 -1.03 5.12
N GLU A 43 0.03 -2.07 4.77
CA GLU A 43 -0.54 -3.03 5.72
C GLU A 43 0.54 -3.78 6.52
N ASN A 44 1.68 -4.08 5.89
CA ASN A 44 2.83 -4.70 6.56
C ASN A 44 3.69 -3.72 7.38
N GLY A 45 3.36 -2.42 7.35
CA GLY A 45 4.10 -1.36 8.02
C GLY A 45 5.52 -1.16 7.48
N THR A 46 5.84 -1.68 6.28
CA THR A 46 7.18 -1.60 5.68
C THR A 46 7.57 -0.15 5.44
N VAL A 47 6.62 0.67 4.99
CA VAL A 47 6.84 2.12 4.77
C VAL A 47 7.28 2.80 6.07
N ILE A 48 6.62 2.50 7.19
CA ILE A 48 6.95 3.11 8.49
C ILE A 48 8.34 2.66 8.98
N LYS A 49 8.70 1.40 8.74
CA LYS A 49 10.03 0.86 9.12
C LYS A 49 11.14 1.55 8.34
N GLU A 50 10.98 1.69 7.02
CA GLU A 50 11.98 2.37 6.19
C GLU A 50 12.07 3.86 6.52
N LEU A 51 10.94 4.55 6.70
CA LEU A 51 10.94 5.96 7.12
C LEU A 51 11.68 6.17 8.46
N ARG A 52 11.47 5.27 9.45
CA ARG A 52 12.18 5.33 10.75
C ARG A 52 13.68 5.07 10.59
N ARG A 53 14.05 4.13 9.72
CA ARG A 53 15.46 3.82 9.43
C ARG A 53 16.15 4.99 8.75
N GLU A 54 15.51 5.60 7.77
CA GLU A 54 16.01 6.78 7.06
C GLU A 54 16.15 7.97 8.02
N ALA A 55 15.14 8.25 8.85
CA ALA A 55 15.22 9.30 9.87
C ALA A 55 16.42 9.09 10.82
N LYS A 56 16.66 7.84 11.26
CA LYS A 56 17.82 7.51 12.10
C LYS A 56 19.16 7.67 11.36
N ALA A 57 19.19 7.43 10.04
CA ALA A 57 20.38 7.64 9.23
C ALA A 57 20.68 9.14 9.04
N LEU A 58 19.64 9.94 8.82
CA LEU A 58 19.75 11.40 8.70
C LEU A 58 20.29 12.04 9.98
N ASP A 59 19.79 11.61 11.15
CA ASP A 59 20.27 12.07 12.47
C ASP A 59 21.77 11.78 12.67
N GLN A 60 22.23 10.59 12.27
CA GLN A 60 23.65 10.23 12.33
C GLN A 60 24.53 11.02 11.35
N SER A 61 23.98 11.43 10.20
CA SER A 61 24.71 12.28 9.23
C SER A 61 24.72 13.75 9.61
N ALA A 62 23.69 14.23 10.32
CA ALA A 62 23.58 15.62 10.77
C ALA A 62 24.38 15.89 12.07
N GLY A 63 24.71 14.85 12.83
CA GLY A 63 25.56 14.91 14.02
C GLY A 63 27.08 14.83 13.77
N ARG A 64 27.56 15.14 12.56
CA ARG A 64 29.00 15.29 12.23
C ARG A 64 29.34 16.71 11.82
#